data_AF-A0A7Y5KPB4-F1
#
_entry.id   AF-A0A7Y5KPB4-F1
#
_cell.length_a   1.000
_cell.length_b   1.000
_cell.length_c   1.000
_cell.angle_alpha   90.00
_cell.angle_beta   90.00
_cell.angle_gamma   90.00
#
_symmetry.space_group_name_H-M   'P 1'
#
loop_
_entity.id
_entity.type
_entity.pdbx_description
1 polymer ?
#
loop_
_entity_poly.entity_id
_entity_poly.type
_entity_poly.pdbx_seq_one_letter_code
_entity_poly.pdbx_strand_id
1 'polypeptide(L)'
;MAERIGLLCGWEESFPKAFIEGCNKVPGIEADYAKIGGTAEKFASPYRVLIDRISQEVKHYRFHLKAAALAGTYVVNDPFWWSADDKFFGYSLVQRAGIAVPRTVMLPQKDYIAAIDKRRSLRNLEYPLDWESIVEYVGFPAILKPADGGGWRDVTVVKSPAELLKAYDASGTNVMTLQEFIDFDEYVRCICIGKDRILPIQYSPSRRAYIVNETDDWIDKALLERIVKDSVTVNNVLGYDMNSVEFAIKDGIPYAIDFTNPAPDMDIWSIQEKYFHIVVDWMVSFAVGLAKDKAKTMTETYRWAKLGGPQEDPLSSKSGRAGGNR
;
A
#
# COMPACT_ATOMS: atom_id res chain seq x y z
N MET A 1 6.11 21.96 -23.32
CA MET A 1 5.04 20.94 -23.34
C MET A 1 4.48 20.84 -21.94
N ALA A 2 3.18 20.57 -21.79
CA ALA A 2 2.60 20.33 -20.48
C ALA A 2 3.12 19.00 -19.89
N GLU A 3 3.28 18.94 -18.58
CA GLU A 3 3.63 17.70 -17.89
C GLU A 3 2.37 16.85 -17.69
N ARG A 4 2.44 15.58 -18.10
CA ARG A 4 1.28 14.69 -18.07
C ARG A 4 1.22 13.85 -16.79
N ILE A 5 0.05 13.80 -16.16
CA ILE A 5 -0.24 12.96 -14.99
C ILE A 5 -1.31 11.94 -15.40
N GLY A 6 -0.99 10.66 -15.32
CA GLY A 6 -1.93 9.58 -15.65
C GLY A 6 -2.50 8.94 -14.39
N LEU A 7 -3.82 8.74 -14.34
CA LEU A 7 -4.50 8.01 -13.27
C LEU A 7 -4.95 6.62 -13.73
N LEU A 8 -4.56 5.59 -12.99
CA LEU A 8 -5.08 4.23 -13.11
C LEU A 8 -6.04 3.97 -11.95
N CYS A 9 -7.31 3.70 -12.26
CA CYS A 9 -8.32 3.35 -11.27
C CYS A 9 -9.32 2.33 -11.83
N GLY A 10 -10.07 1.71 -10.92
CA GLY A 10 -11.19 0.83 -11.25
C GLY A 10 -12.48 1.61 -11.48
N TRP A 11 -13.54 1.22 -10.79
CA TRP A 11 -14.88 1.80 -10.88
C TRP A 11 -15.12 3.00 -9.95
N GLU A 12 -14.08 3.48 -9.27
CA GLU A 12 -14.17 4.69 -8.46
C GLU A 12 -14.61 5.88 -9.34
N GLU A 13 -15.61 6.63 -8.89
CA GLU A 13 -16.16 7.74 -9.68
C GLU A 13 -15.83 9.10 -9.11
N SER A 14 -16.00 9.28 -7.80
CA SER A 14 -15.92 10.60 -7.15
C SER A 14 -14.49 11.14 -7.15
N PHE A 15 -13.56 10.40 -6.56
CA PHE A 15 -12.16 10.80 -6.44
C PHE A 15 -11.46 10.97 -7.80
N PRO A 16 -11.53 10.01 -8.76
CA PRO A 16 -10.82 10.15 -10.02
C PRO A 16 -11.20 11.40 -10.82
N LYS A 17 -12.51 11.73 -10.88
CA LYS A 17 -13.00 12.92 -11.58
C LYS A 17 -12.49 14.18 -10.90
N ALA A 18 -12.66 14.30 -9.58
CA ALA A 18 -12.22 15.47 -8.81
C ALA A 18 -10.70 15.68 -8.87
N PHE A 19 -9.90 14.61 -8.78
CA PHE A 19 -8.44 14.67 -8.89
C PHE A 19 -7.98 15.15 -10.28
N ILE A 20 -8.54 14.58 -11.35
CA ILE A 20 -8.21 14.96 -12.73
C ILE A 20 -8.57 16.43 -12.98
N GLU A 21 -9.77 16.85 -12.59
CA GLU A 21 -10.22 18.24 -12.71
C GLU A 21 -9.33 19.20 -11.90
N GLY A 22 -8.97 18.83 -10.68
CA GLY A 22 -8.07 19.61 -9.83
C GLY A 22 -6.69 19.80 -10.44
N CYS A 23 -6.10 18.73 -11.00
CA CYS A 23 -4.82 18.81 -11.71
C CYS A 23 -4.90 19.71 -12.95
N ASN A 24 -5.96 19.59 -13.76
CA ASN A 24 -6.14 20.34 -15.01
C ASN A 24 -6.40 21.84 -14.80
N LYS A 25 -6.71 22.29 -13.58
CA LYS A 25 -6.77 23.72 -13.24
C LYS A 25 -5.37 24.35 -13.09
N VAL A 26 -4.30 23.55 -12.99
CA VAL A 26 -2.94 24.05 -12.81
C VAL A 26 -2.27 24.29 -14.17
N PRO A 27 -1.79 25.52 -14.46
CA PRO A 27 -1.08 25.80 -15.71
C PRO A 27 0.13 24.90 -15.93
N GLY A 28 0.24 24.36 -17.15
CA GLY A 28 1.34 23.49 -17.55
C GLY A 28 1.18 22.03 -17.12
N ILE A 29 0.05 21.64 -16.55
CA ILE A 29 -0.29 20.25 -16.20
C ILE A 29 -1.43 19.78 -17.09
N GLU A 30 -1.35 18.52 -17.52
CA GLU A 30 -2.43 17.81 -18.20
C GLU A 30 -2.63 16.47 -17.50
N ALA A 31 -3.82 16.24 -16.94
CA ALA A 31 -4.17 15.00 -16.26
C ALA A 31 -5.32 14.28 -16.99
N ASP A 32 -5.17 12.97 -17.14
CA ASP A 32 -6.20 12.10 -17.71
C ASP A 32 -6.15 10.69 -17.11
N TYR A 33 -7.13 9.86 -17.47
CA TYR A 33 -7.04 8.43 -17.23
C TYR A 33 -5.91 7.84 -18.07
N ALA A 34 -4.94 7.22 -17.41
CA ALA A 34 -3.78 6.66 -18.07
C ALA A 34 -4.18 5.62 -19.11
N LYS A 35 -3.64 5.75 -20.34
CA LYS A 35 -3.86 4.78 -21.41
C LYS A 35 -2.65 3.86 -21.55
N ILE A 36 -2.83 2.60 -21.16
CA ILE A 36 -1.80 1.56 -21.22
C ILE A 36 -2.20 0.50 -22.26
N GLY A 37 -1.39 0.36 -23.31
CA GLY A 37 -1.51 -0.70 -24.31
C GLY A 37 -0.42 -1.76 -24.17
N GLY A 38 -0.06 -2.41 -25.29
CA GLY A 38 1.14 -3.23 -25.35
C GLY A 38 2.39 -2.37 -25.09
N THR A 39 3.25 -2.82 -24.18
CA THR A 39 4.49 -2.12 -23.81
C THR A 39 5.67 -2.85 -24.38
N ALA A 40 6.35 -2.26 -25.37
CA ALA A 40 7.62 -2.76 -25.86
C ALA A 40 8.71 -2.61 -24.79
N GLU A 41 9.76 -3.43 -24.85
CA GLU A 41 10.92 -3.32 -23.96
C GLU A 41 11.58 -1.95 -24.06
N LYS A 42 11.58 -1.39 -25.29
CA LYS A 42 11.99 -0.03 -25.59
C LYS A 42 10.75 0.85 -25.72
N PHE A 43 10.48 1.65 -24.69
CA PHE A 43 9.41 2.64 -24.74
C PHE A 43 9.75 3.87 -23.92
N ALA A 44 9.08 4.97 -24.25
CA ALA A 44 9.03 6.16 -23.41
C ALA A 44 7.61 6.24 -22.82
N SER A 45 7.52 6.51 -21.52
CA SER A 45 6.24 6.82 -20.91
C SER A 45 5.77 8.19 -21.37
N PRO A 46 4.51 8.34 -21.83
CA PRO A 46 3.95 9.65 -22.13
C PRO A 46 3.59 10.43 -20.86
N TYR A 47 3.72 9.81 -19.68
CA TYR A 47 3.35 10.38 -18.38
C TYR A 47 4.62 10.69 -17.58
N ARG A 48 4.66 11.90 -17.01
CA ARG A 48 5.69 12.29 -16.04
C ARG A 48 5.43 11.66 -14.68
N VAL A 49 4.15 11.55 -14.30
CA VAL A 49 3.66 10.92 -13.06
C VAL A 49 2.54 9.94 -13.38
N LEU A 50 2.56 8.76 -12.76
CA LEU A 50 1.47 7.79 -12.80
C LEU A 50 0.95 7.53 -11.39
N ILE A 51 -0.36 7.68 -11.18
CA ILE A 51 -1.04 7.32 -9.95
C ILE A 51 -1.71 5.96 -10.14
N ASP A 52 -1.31 4.99 -9.35
CA ASP A 52 -1.76 3.61 -9.37
C ASP A 52 -2.70 3.31 -8.21
N ARG A 53 -3.96 3.02 -8.53
CA ARG A 53 -4.99 2.62 -7.57
C ARG A 53 -5.55 1.21 -7.82
N ILE A 54 -5.04 0.47 -8.81
CA ILE A 54 -5.70 -0.76 -9.28
C ILE A 54 -4.78 -1.89 -9.75
N SER A 55 -3.47 -1.68 -9.81
CA SER A 55 -2.54 -2.69 -10.34
C SER A 55 -2.43 -3.96 -9.48
N GLN A 56 -2.88 -3.93 -8.22
CA GLN A 56 -3.01 -5.10 -7.35
C GLN A 56 -4.01 -6.12 -7.90
N GLU A 57 -5.04 -5.67 -8.61
CA GLU A 57 -6.01 -6.54 -9.30
C GLU A 57 -5.67 -6.72 -10.79
N VAL A 58 -5.11 -5.68 -11.43
CA VAL A 58 -4.74 -5.71 -12.86
C VAL A 58 -3.22 -5.86 -13.03
N LYS A 59 -2.73 -7.10 -12.96
CA LYS A 59 -1.28 -7.43 -13.00
C LYS A 59 -0.52 -6.83 -14.19
N HIS A 60 -1.16 -6.69 -15.36
CA HIS A 60 -0.57 -6.04 -16.52
C HIS A 60 -0.13 -4.60 -16.21
N TYR A 61 -0.97 -3.83 -15.51
CA TYR A 61 -0.63 -2.46 -15.11
C TYR A 61 0.56 -2.46 -14.17
N ARG A 62 0.65 -3.41 -13.22
CA ARG A 62 1.79 -3.51 -12.31
C ARG A 62 3.12 -3.66 -13.06
N PHE A 63 3.15 -4.51 -14.09
CA PHE A 63 4.36 -4.70 -14.89
C PHE A 63 4.68 -3.48 -15.76
N HIS A 64 3.66 -2.86 -16.37
CA HIS A 64 3.85 -1.61 -17.10
C HIS A 64 4.43 -0.50 -16.21
N LEU A 65 3.93 -0.35 -14.98
CA LEU A 65 4.40 0.68 -14.05
C LEU A 65 5.87 0.52 -13.67
N LYS A 66 6.37 -0.72 -13.54
CA LYS A 66 7.81 -0.98 -13.35
C LYS A 66 8.62 -0.52 -14.56
N ALA A 67 8.13 -0.79 -15.76
CA ALA A 67 8.75 -0.35 -17.00
C ALA A 67 8.71 1.19 -17.11
N ALA A 68 7.62 1.84 -16.67
CA ALA A 68 7.48 3.29 -16.70
C ALA A 68 8.44 3.97 -15.71
N ALA A 69 8.60 3.39 -14.52
CA ALA A 69 9.60 3.83 -13.54
C ALA A 69 11.03 3.69 -14.08
N LEU A 70 11.34 2.60 -14.81
CA LEU A 70 12.62 2.44 -15.51
C LEU A 70 12.83 3.54 -16.57
N ALA A 71 11.77 3.92 -17.28
CA ALA A 71 11.78 5.02 -18.26
C ALA A 71 11.72 6.42 -17.62
N GLY A 72 11.86 6.55 -16.29
CA GLY A 72 11.94 7.84 -15.58
C GLY A 72 10.61 8.41 -15.08
N THR A 73 9.49 7.69 -15.24
CA THR A 73 8.20 8.11 -14.66
C THR A 73 8.23 8.00 -13.15
N TYR A 74 7.70 8.99 -12.43
CA TYR A 74 7.43 8.84 -11.01
C TYR A 74 6.10 8.09 -10.86
N VAL A 75 6.09 6.91 -10.25
CA VAL A 75 4.86 6.15 -10.01
C VAL A 75 4.42 6.35 -8.56
N VAL A 76 3.13 6.39 -8.28
CA VAL A 76 2.59 6.44 -6.91
C VAL A 76 1.55 5.34 -6.81
N ASN A 77 1.74 4.24 -6.08
CA ASN A 77 2.90 3.91 -5.24
C ASN A 77 4.02 3.19 -6.00
N ASP A 78 5.16 3.01 -5.33
CA ASP A 78 6.28 2.24 -5.81
C ASP A 78 5.85 0.83 -6.28
N PRO A 79 5.91 0.54 -7.59
CA PRO A 79 5.40 -0.71 -8.12
C PRO A 79 6.31 -1.89 -7.76
N PHE A 80 7.59 -1.65 -7.43
CA PHE A 80 8.50 -2.69 -7.00
C PHE A 80 8.25 -3.05 -5.54
N TRP A 81 8.15 -2.04 -4.66
CA TRP A 81 7.85 -2.28 -3.25
C TRP A 81 6.48 -2.93 -3.06
N TRP A 82 5.44 -2.38 -3.69
CA TRP A 82 4.09 -2.95 -3.58
C TRP A 82 3.95 -4.34 -4.26
N SER A 83 4.99 -4.85 -4.93
CA SER A 83 5.00 -6.25 -5.40
C SER A 83 5.67 -7.20 -4.40
N ALA A 84 6.41 -6.64 -3.45
CA ALA A 84 7.23 -7.36 -2.48
C ALA A 84 6.70 -7.21 -1.05
N ASP A 85 5.78 -6.28 -0.81
CA ASP A 85 5.21 -6.04 0.51
C ASP A 85 4.35 -7.22 0.97
N ASP A 86 4.42 -7.49 2.26
CA ASP A 86 3.58 -8.45 2.97
C ASP A 86 3.29 -7.93 4.37
N LYS A 87 2.17 -8.37 4.96
CA LYS A 87 1.73 -7.86 6.26
C LYS A 87 2.71 -8.21 7.37
N PHE A 88 3.30 -9.39 7.35
CA PHE A 88 4.14 -9.88 8.45
C PHE A 88 5.47 -9.12 8.54
N PHE A 89 6.13 -8.92 7.40
CA PHE A 89 7.30 -8.04 7.34
C PHE A 89 6.93 -6.62 7.78
N GLY A 90 5.78 -6.11 7.35
CA GLY A 90 5.22 -4.84 7.80
C GLY A 90 5.19 -4.71 9.32
N TYR A 91 4.55 -5.66 10.02
CA TYR A 91 4.48 -5.65 11.50
C TYR A 91 5.88 -5.70 12.12
N SER A 92 6.76 -6.55 11.61
CA SER A 92 8.13 -6.69 12.11
C SER A 92 8.95 -5.41 11.97
N LEU A 93 8.80 -4.69 10.85
CA LEU A 93 9.53 -3.45 10.59
C LEU A 93 8.97 -2.30 11.43
N VAL A 94 7.64 -2.14 11.46
CA VAL A 94 6.95 -1.08 12.20
C VAL A 94 7.17 -1.21 13.71
N GLN A 95 7.15 -2.43 14.24
CA GLN A 95 7.50 -2.70 15.63
C GLN A 95 8.95 -2.28 15.96
N ARG A 96 9.91 -2.62 15.10
CA ARG A 96 11.31 -2.18 15.25
C ARG A 96 11.49 -0.67 15.11
N ALA A 97 10.58 0.02 14.42
CA ALA A 97 10.53 1.48 14.36
C ALA A 97 9.94 2.13 15.63
N GLY A 98 9.60 1.35 16.66
CA GLY A 98 9.12 1.84 17.95
C GLY A 98 7.61 2.02 18.03
N ILE A 99 6.86 1.48 17.08
CA ILE A 99 5.39 1.60 17.01
C ILE A 99 4.76 0.34 17.60
N ALA A 100 3.71 0.51 18.40
CA ALA A 100 2.99 -0.61 18.97
C ALA A 100 2.23 -1.36 17.86
N VAL A 101 2.35 -2.68 17.84
CA VAL A 101 1.59 -3.59 16.96
C VAL A 101 1.05 -4.75 17.82
N PRO A 102 -0.07 -5.38 17.43
CA PRO A 102 -0.55 -6.56 18.16
C PRO A 102 0.46 -7.70 18.07
N ARG A 103 0.51 -8.57 19.09
CA ARG A 103 1.34 -9.78 19.02
C ARG A 103 0.92 -10.62 17.82
N THR A 104 1.88 -10.95 16.97
CA THR A 104 1.61 -11.52 15.65
C THR A 104 2.60 -12.63 15.33
N VAL A 105 2.11 -13.76 14.81
CA VAL A 105 2.89 -14.91 14.36
C VAL A 105 2.53 -15.24 12.91
N MET A 106 3.54 -15.43 12.07
CA MET A 106 3.36 -16.00 10.73
C MET A 106 3.34 -17.52 10.83
N LEU A 107 2.32 -18.14 10.24
CA LEU A 107 2.16 -19.58 10.16
C LEU A 107 2.44 -20.06 8.74
N PRO A 108 3.11 -21.22 8.57
CA PRO A 108 3.33 -21.82 7.26
C PRO A 108 2.00 -22.23 6.61
N GLN A 109 2.05 -22.67 5.37
CA GLN A 109 0.84 -23.13 4.68
C GLN A 109 0.42 -24.49 5.21
N LYS A 110 -0.90 -24.74 5.24
CA LYS A 110 -1.43 -26.05 5.62
C LYS A 110 -1.16 -27.10 4.54
N ASP A 111 -1.23 -26.68 3.28
CA ASP A 111 -0.97 -27.49 2.10
C ASP A 111 -0.16 -26.72 1.05
N TYR A 112 0.31 -27.43 0.03
CA TYR A 112 1.24 -26.92 -0.97
C TYR A 112 0.83 -27.34 -2.38
N ILE A 113 1.36 -26.62 -3.37
CA ILE A 113 1.23 -27.02 -4.78
C ILE A 113 1.81 -28.42 -5.02
N ALA A 114 1.30 -29.13 -6.01
CA ALA A 114 1.66 -30.53 -6.29
C ALA A 114 3.17 -30.78 -6.52
N ALA A 115 3.92 -29.76 -6.93
CA ALA A 115 5.38 -29.85 -7.12
C ALA A 115 6.16 -29.96 -5.80
N ILE A 116 5.56 -29.63 -4.65
CA ILE A 116 6.19 -29.70 -3.34
C ILE A 116 5.96 -31.09 -2.74
N ASP A 117 7.02 -31.90 -2.73
CA ASP A 117 7.07 -33.12 -1.94
C ASP A 117 7.23 -32.75 -0.46
N LYS A 118 6.18 -32.96 0.36
CA LYS A 118 6.17 -32.58 1.78
C LYS A 118 7.28 -33.23 2.60
N ARG A 119 7.77 -34.42 2.23
CA ARG A 119 8.84 -35.13 2.97
C ARG A 119 10.23 -34.65 2.58
N ARG A 120 10.44 -34.30 1.31
CA ARG A 120 11.77 -33.94 0.78
C ARG A 120 12.01 -32.43 0.77
N SER A 121 10.97 -31.66 0.51
CA SER A 121 11.05 -30.21 0.29
C SER A 121 10.93 -29.41 1.59
N LEU A 122 10.13 -29.89 2.55
CA LEU A 122 9.85 -29.19 3.81
C LEU A 122 10.79 -29.57 4.95
N ARG A 123 12.00 -30.06 4.66
CA ARG A 123 12.99 -30.47 5.67
C ARG A 123 13.48 -29.32 6.58
N ASN A 124 13.24 -28.08 6.18
CA ASN A 124 13.55 -26.89 6.96
C ASN A 124 12.35 -26.40 7.80
N LEU A 125 11.16 -26.98 7.58
CA LEU A 125 9.97 -26.62 8.32
C LEU A 125 9.95 -27.40 9.63
N GLU A 126 9.88 -26.69 10.75
CA GLU A 126 9.55 -27.29 12.03
C GLU A 126 8.10 -27.82 11.97
N TYR A 127 7.94 -29.14 12.12
CA TYR A 127 6.61 -29.76 12.11
C TYR A 127 6.58 -31.04 12.97
N PRO A 128 5.53 -31.26 13.81
CA PRO A 128 4.41 -30.36 14.05
C PRO A 128 4.85 -29.02 14.66
N LEU A 129 4.08 -27.97 14.42
CA LEU A 129 4.33 -26.66 15.03
C LEU A 129 4.15 -26.75 16.54
N ASP A 130 4.93 -25.98 17.28
CA ASP A 130 4.71 -25.74 18.71
C ASP A 130 3.49 -24.82 18.92
N TRP A 131 2.31 -25.42 18.82
CA TRP A 131 1.04 -24.71 18.97
C TRP A 131 0.83 -24.15 20.38
N GLU A 132 1.43 -24.76 21.40
CA GLU A 132 1.32 -24.28 22.78
C GLU A 132 2.01 -22.93 22.92
N SER A 133 3.27 -22.83 22.50
CA SER A 133 4.03 -21.58 22.50
C SER A 133 3.40 -20.50 21.61
N ILE A 134 2.86 -20.87 20.44
CA ILE A 134 2.19 -19.93 19.54
C ILE A 134 0.93 -19.34 20.19
N VAL A 135 0.11 -20.19 20.80
CA VAL A 135 -1.14 -19.77 21.47
C VAL A 135 -0.84 -18.94 22.72
N GLU A 136 0.15 -19.34 23.52
CA GLU A 136 0.57 -18.58 24.71
C GLU A 136 1.06 -17.18 24.32
N TYR A 137 1.86 -17.08 23.25
CA TYR A 137 2.38 -15.80 22.79
C TYR A 137 1.28 -14.88 22.25
N VAL A 138 0.38 -15.36 21.39
CA VAL A 138 -0.64 -14.49 20.79
C VAL A 138 -1.79 -14.20 21.76
N GLY A 139 -2.30 -15.22 22.44
CA GLY A 139 -3.52 -15.16 23.24
C GLY A 139 -4.81 -15.23 22.40
N PHE A 140 -5.96 -15.20 23.09
CA PHE A 140 -7.28 -15.16 22.48
C PHE A 140 -8.15 -14.03 23.08
N PRO A 141 -9.09 -13.45 22.30
CA PRO A 141 -9.36 -13.75 20.90
C PRO A 141 -8.21 -13.34 19.96
N ALA A 142 -8.16 -13.97 18.79
CA ALA A 142 -7.16 -13.69 17.75
C ALA A 142 -7.78 -13.68 16.36
N ILE A 143 -7.10 -13.04 15.42
CA ILE A 143 -7.47 -12.94 14.02
C ILE A 143 -6.51 -13.79 13.20
N LEU A 144 -7.03 -14.76 12.45
CA LEU A 144 -6.30 -15.52 11.45
C LEU A 144 -6.63 -14.95 10.06
N LYS A 145 -5.61 -14.53 9.31
CA LYS A 145 -5.75 -13.94 7.96
C LYS A 145 -4.58 -14.30 7.04
N PRO A 146 -4.75 -14.32 5.70
CA PRO A 146 -3.62 -14.50 4.78
C PRO A 146 -2.58 -13.38 4.92
N ALA A 147 -1.29 -13.73 4.79
CA ALA A 147 -0.17 -12.79 4.93
C ALA A 147 -0.05 -11.78 3.77
N ASP A 148 -0.53 -12.14 2.59
CA ASP A 148 -0.52 -11.36 1.34
C ASP A 148 -1.94 -10.95 0.87
N GLY A 149 -2.96 -11.17 1.71
CA GLY A 149 -4.37 -10.91 1.37
C GLY A 149 -4.81 -9.45 1.58
N GLY A 150 -5.79 -9.00 0.80
CA GLY A 150 -6.42 -7.68 0.91
C GLY A 150 -7.96 -7.73 0.92
N GLY A 151 -8.59 -6.65 1.40
CA GLY A 151 -10.04 -6.47 1.32
C GLY A 151 -10.87 -7.40 2.22
N TRP A 152 -10.37 -7.75 3.41
CA TRP A 152 -11.08 -8.58 4.40
C TRP A 152 -11.45 -10.01 3.95
N ARG A 153 -10.87 -10.49 2.84
CA ARG A 153 -11.04 -11.88 2.39
C ARG A 153 -10.32 -12.85 3.33
N ASP A 154 -10.98 -13.97 3.65
CA ASP A 154 -10.47 -15.07 4.47
C ASP A 154 -9.97 -14.67 5.88
N VAL A 155 -10.58 -13.64 6.47
CA VAL A 155 -10.30 -13.21 7.85
C VAL A 155 -11.23 -13.94 8.82
N THR A 156 -10.65 -14.69 9.76
CA THR A 156 -11.40 -15.47 10.76
C THR A 156 -11.03 -15.02 12.17
N VAL A 157 -12.03 -14.69 13.00
CA VAL A 157 -11.82 -14.50 14.44
C VAL A 157 -11.88 -15.86 15.12
N VAL A 158 -10.85 -16.19 15.88
CA VAL A 158 -10.73 -17.46 16.62
C VAL A 158 -10.63 -17.16 18.11
N LYS A 159 -11.35 -17.93 18.92
CA LYS A 159 -11.49 -17.71 20.37
C LYS A 159 -10.92 -18.85 21.22
N SER A 160 -10.41 -19.89 20.58
CA SER A 160 -9.84 -21.06 21.25
C SER A 160 -8.83 -21.79 20.35
N PRO A 161 -7.96 -22.65 20.92
CA PRO A 161 -7.05 -23.48 20.13
C PRO A 161 -7.78 -24.35 19.10
N ALA A 162 -8.95 -24.88 19.45
CA ALA A 162 -9.74 -25.72 18.55
C ALA A 162 -10.27 -24.93 17.34
N GLU A 163 -10.74 -23.70 17.55
CA GLU A 163 -11.17 -22.82 16.46
C GLU A 163 -9.98 -22.41 15.57
N LEU A 164 -8.83 -22.11 16.17
CA LEU A 164 -7.59 -21.80 15.45
C LEU A 164 -7.16 -22.97 14.55
N LEU A 165 -7.04 -24.18 15.09
CA LEU A 165 -6.62 -25.34 14.31
C LEU A 165 -7.60 -25.65 13.18
N LYS A 166 -8.90 -25.55 13.44
CA LYS A 166 -9.93 -25.72 12.41
C LYS A 166 -9.81 -24.69 11.28
N ALA A 167 -9.59 -23.42 11.62
CA ALA A 167 -9.43 -22.35 10.63
C ALA A 167 -8.11 -22.48 9.85
N TYR A 168 -7.04 -22.87 10.52
CA TYR A 168 -5.74 -23.15 9.91
C TYR A 168 -5.81 -24.36 8.96
N ASP A 169 -6.48 -25.44 9.34
CA ASP A 169 -6.67 -26.60 8.48
C ASP A 169 -7.45 -26.28 7.20
N ALA A 170 -8.33 -25.27 7.26
CA ALA A 170 -9.09 -24.78 6.12
C ALA A 170 -8.33 -23.75 5.25
N SER A 171 -7.14 -23.27 5.67
CA SER A 171 -6.43 -22.19 4.98
C SER A 171 -5.72 -22.62 3.69
N GLY A 172 -5.63 -23.92 3.44
CA GLY A 172 -5.08 -24.48 2.21
C GLY A 172 -3.64 -24.04 1.95
N THR A 173 -3.42 -23.39 0.81
CA THR A 173 -2.08 -23.00 0.32
C THR A 173 -1.65 -21.60 0.72
N ASN A 174 -2.41 -20.92 1.59
CA ASN A 174 -2.10 -19.58 2.05
C ASN A 174 -1.11 -19.62 3.23
N VAL A 175 -0.10 -18.75 3.19
CA VAL A 175 0.66 -18.39 4.39
C VAL A 175 -0.26 -17.54 5.26
N MET A 176 -0.37 -17.88 6.54
CA MET A 176 -1.31 -17.21 7.44
C MET A 176 -0.57 -16.34 8.44
N THR A 177 -1.27 -15.33 8.96
CA THR A 177 -0.87 -14.50 10.08
C THR A 177 -1.90 -14.69 11.18
N LEU A 178 -1.46 -15.16 12.35
CA LEU A 178 -2.25 -15.19 13.57
C LEU A 178 -1.88 -13.96 14.41
N GLN A 179 -2.87 -13.12 14.67
CA GLN A 179 -2.69 -11.81 15.28
C GLN A 179 -3.59 -11.65 16.49
N GLU A 180 -3.07 -11.10 17.58
CA GLU A 180 -3.84 -10.73 18.77
C GLU A 180 -4.99 -9.80 18.39
N PHE A 181 -6.19 -10.10 18.87
CA PHE A 181 -7.31 -9.19 18.75
C PHE A 181 -7.22 -8.12 19.84
N ILE A 182 -7.09 -6.87 19.44
CA ILE A 182 -7.12 -5.73 20.37
C ILE A 182 -8.59 -5.37 20.63
N ASP A 183 -9.04 -5.56 21.86
CA ASP A 183 -10.36 -5.07 22.32
C ASP A 183 -10.29 -3.56 22.56
N PHE A 184 -10.55 -2.80 21.51
CA PHE A 184 -10.26 -1.36 21.44
C PHE A 184 -11.39 -0.50 21.99
N ASP A 185 -11.01 0.66 22.52
CA ASP A 185 -11.92 1.71 22.95
C ASP A 185 -12.24 2.66 21.78
N GLU A 186 -11.25 2.92 20.92
CA GLU A 186 -11.35 3.79 19.75
C GLU A 186 -10.66 3.17 18.54
N TYR A 187 -11.10 3.53 17.34
CA TYR A 187 -10.53 3.04 16.09
C TYR A 187 -10.34 4.20 15.10
N VAL A 188 -9.13 4.32 14.57
CA VAL A 188 -8.74 5.43 13.70
C VAL A 188 -8.15 4.90 12.40
N ARG A 189 -8.58 5.49 11.28
CA ARG A 189 -7.98 5.28 9.97
C ARG A 189 -7.34 6.57 9.48
N CYS A 190 -6.08 6.49 9.09
CA CYS A 190 -5.30 7.64 8.67
C CYS A 190 -5.06 7.55 7.16
N ILE A 191 -5.71 8.43 6.40
CA ILE A 191 -5.38 8.59 4.97
C ILE A 191 -4.06 9.35 4.88
N CYS A 192 -3.10 8.77 4.16
CA CYS A 192 -1.73 9.27 4.07
C CYS A 192 -1.40 9.64 2.62
N ILE A 193 -0.90 10.86 2.39
CA ILE A 193 -0.47 11.34 1.07
C ILE A 193 0.90 12.01 1.18
N GLY A 194 1.83 11.67 0.29
CA GLY A 194 3.19 12.19 0.27
C GLY A 194 4.04 11.76 1.45
N LYS A 195 3.67 10.68 2.16
CA LYS A 195 4.26 10.15 3.40
C LYS A 195 4.03 10.98 4.67
N ASP A 196 3.78 12.29 4.55
CA ASP A 196 3.74 13.22 5.68
C ASP A 196 2.39 13.91 5.91
N ARG A 197 1.51 13.97 4.91
CA ARG A 197 0.15 14.50 5.07
C ARG A 197 -0.75 13.39 5.58
N ILE A 198 -1.08 13.46 6.87
CA ILE A 198 -1.86 12.45 7.58
C ILE A 198 -3.22 13.04 7.95
N LEU A 199 -4.29 12.41 7.48
CA LEU A 199 -5.66 12.73 7.83
C LEU A 199 -6.23 11.61 8.70
N PRO A 200 -6.12 11.72 10.04
CA PRO A 200 -6.74 10.78 10.97
C PRO A 200 -8.25 10.97 10.99
N ILE A 201 -9.00 9.87 10.83
CA ILE A 201 -10.47 9.87 10.82
C ILE A 201 -10.94 8.74 11.73
N GLN A 202 -11.85 9.05 12.65
CA GLN A 202 -12.50 8.03 13.47
C GLN A 202 -13.29 7.07 12.56
N TYR A 203 -13.20 5.78 12.83
CA TYR A 203 -13.85 4.75 12.03
C TYR A 203 -14.62 3.80 12.93
N SER A 204 -15.78 3.35 12.47
CA SER A 204 -16.58 2.32 13.15
C SER A 204 -16.50 1.01 12.36
N PRO A 205 -15.72 0.00 12.81
CA PRO A 205 -15.66 -1.30 12.13
C PRO A 205 -17.01 -2.02 12.08
N SER A 206 -17.86 -1.86 13.10
CA SER A 206 -19.18 -2.47 13.16
C SER A 206 -20.14 -1.87 12.13
N ARG A 207 -20.09 -0.55 11.92
CA ARG A 207 -20.88 0.15 10.90
C ARG A 207 -20.22 0.16 9.52
N ARG A 208 -18.93 -0.25 9.45
CA ARG A 208 -18.06 -0.12 8.29
C ARG A 208 -18.04 1.29 7.70
N ALA A 209 -18.00 2.31 8.56
CA ALA A 209 -18.17 3.70 8.16
C ALA A 209 -17.19 4.63 8.88
N TYR A 210 -16.73 5.65 8.15
CA TYR A 210 -16.04 6.80 8.73
C TYR A 210 -17.03 7.66 9.52
N ILE A 211 -16.58 8.20 10.65
CA ILE A 211 -17.36 9.10 11.50
C ILE A 211 -16.90 10.53 11.24
N VAL A 212 -17.85 11.41 10.93
CA VAL A 212 -17.61 12.83 10.76
C VAL A 212 -17.76 13.49 12.12
N ASN A 213 -16.66 13.96 12.67
CA ASN A 213 -16.63 14.74 13.90
C ASN A 213 -16.46 16.22 13.52
N GLU A 214 -17.21 17.13 14.15
CA GLU A 214 -17.08 18.57 13.88
C GLU A 214 -15.75 19.11 14.41
N THR A 215 -15.34 18.62 15.58
CA THR A 215 -14.11 18.95 16.31
C THR A 215 -13.30 17.68 16.60
N ASP A 216 -12.02 17.84 16.95
CA ASP A 216 -11.11 16.72 17.29
C ASP A 216 -11.13 16.34 18.78
N ASP A 217 -12.17 16.71 19.52
CA ASP A 217 -12.35 16.43 20.95
C ASP A 217 -12.81 14.99 21.25
N TRP A 218 -13.11 14.20 20.21
CA TRP A 218 -13.42 12.77 20.30
C TRP A 218 -12.19 11.92 20.68
N ILE A 219 -10.98 12.47 20.61
CA ILE A 219 -9.74 11.78 20.95
C ILE A 219 -8.80 12.71 21.73
N ASP A 220 -8.04 12.14 22.65
CA ASP A 220 -6.99 12.90 23.35
C ASP A 220 -5.98 13.48 22.34
N LYS A 221 -5.61 14.74 22.54
CA LYS A 221 -4.73 15.46 21.62
C LYS A 221 -3.34 14.84 21.53
N ALA A 222 -2.76 14.43 22.65
CA ALA A 222 -1.44 13.79 22.66
C ALA A 222 -1.47 12.42 21.95
N LEU A 223 -2.58 11.70 22.09
CA LEU A 223 -2.80 10.46 21.36
C LEU A 223 -2.94 10.71 19.85
N LEU A 224 -3.68 11.73 19.43
CA LEU A 224 -3.81 12.11 18.02
C LEU A 224 -2.47 12.52 17.41
N GLU A 225 -1.67 13.32 18.11
CA GLU A 225 -0.31 13.69 17.70
C GLU A 225 0.61 12.46 17.54
N ARG A 226 0.50 11.49 18.45
CA ARG A 226 1.22 10.22 18.34
C ARG A 226 0.78 9.42 17.11
N ILE A 227 -0.51 9.29 16.87
CA ILE A 227 -1.06 8.58 15.69
C ILE A 227 -0.54 9.18 14.39
N VAL A 228 -0.52 10.52 14.29
CA VAL A 228 0.04 11.23 13.14
C VAL A 228 1.52 10.91 12.97
N LYS A 229 2.32 11.05 14.03
CA LYS A 229 3.76 10.74 14.00
C LYS A 229 4.06 9.29 13.61
N ASP A 230 3.31 8.34 14.18
CA ASP A 230 3.48 6.93 13.91
C ASP A 230 3.10 6.63 12.44
N SER A 231 2.04 7.24 11.91
CA SER A 231 1.68 7.14 10.48
C SER A 231 2.77 7.66 9.55
N VAL A 232 3.36 8.82 9.86
CA VAL A 232 4.51 9.35 9.11
C VAL A 232 5.68 8.38 9.12
N THR A 233 5.98 7.80 10.29
CA THR A 233 7.05 6.82 10.45
C THR A 233 6.79 5.57 9.62
N VAL A 234 5.57 5.01 9.67
CA VAL A 234 5.14 3.86 8.87
C VAL A 234 5.37 4.11 7.37
N ASN A 235 4.88 5.22 6.84
CA ASN A 235 4.99 5.52 5.42
C ASN A 235 6.44 5.80 4.98
N ASN A 236 7.27 6.32 5.86
CA ASN A 236 8.69 6.52 5.58
C ASN A 236 9.46 5.19 5.56
N VAL A 237 9.26 4.31 6.54
CA VAL A 237 10.01 3.04 6.61
C VAL A 237 9.53 2.02 5.57
N LEU A 238 8.24 2.02 5.23
CA LEU A 238 7.68 1.15 4.18
C LEU A 238 7.70 1.82 2.80
N GLY A 239 7.90 3.13 2.71
CA GLY A 239 8.04 3.82 1.43
C GLY A 239 6.75 4.12 0.68
N TYR A 240 5.57 4.04 1.30
CA TYR A 240 4.29 4.36 0.64
C TYR A 240 4.07 5.88 0.52
N ASP A 241 3.98 6.37 -0.72
CA ASP A 241 3.57 7.74 -1.02
C ASP A 241 2.06 7.97 -0.77
N MET A 242 1.24 6.94 -0.95
CA MET A 242 -0.21 6.96 -0.70
C MET A 242 -0.58 5.71 0.11
N ASN A 243 -1.27 5.85 1.24
CA ASN A 243 -1.57 4.72 2.13
C ASN A 243 -2.80 4.98 3.02
N SER A 244 -3.31 3.92 3.66
CA SER A 244 -4.16 4.02 4.84
C SER A 244 -3.56 3.23 6.00
N VAL A 245 -3.36 3.90 7.14
CA VAL A 245 -2.85 3.31 8.39
C VAL A 245 -3.98 3.24 9.40
N GLU A 246 -4.28 2.04 9.90
CA GLU A 246 -5.35 1.75 10.84
C GLU A 246 -4.78 1.49 12.23
N PHE A 247 -5.36 2.15 13.24
CA PHE A 247 -5.02 1.99 14.64
C PHE A 247 -6.23 1.54 15.46
N ALA A 248 -6.03 0.50 16.25
CA ALA A 248 -6.90 0.13 17.36
C ALA A 248 -6.30 0.69 18.64
N ILE A 249 -7.06 1.50 19.37
CA ILE A 249 -6.59 2.16 20.58
C ILE A 249 -7.12 1.39 21.79
N LYS A 250 -6.22 0.96 22.67
CA LYS A 250 -6.58 0.34 23.95
C LYS A 250 -5.74 0.90 25.07
N ASP A 251 -6.38 1.37 26.14
CA ASP A 251 -5.73 1.89 27.34
C ASP A 251 -4.70 3.01 27.02
N GLY A 252 -5.06 3.88 26.06
CA GLY A 252 -4.21 4.98 25.60
C GLY A 252 -3.04 4.58 24.67
N ILE A 253 -2.97 3.31 24.25
CA ILE A 253 -1.94 2.80 23.33
C ILE A 253 -2.55 2.62 21.93
N PRO A 254 -2.06 3.33 20.89
CA PRO A 254 -2.49 3.13 19.51
C PRO A 254 -1.69 1.97 18.88
N TYR A 255 -2.32 0.81 18.73
CA TYR A 255 -1.73 -0.34 18.03
C TYR A 255 -1.96 -0.21 16.53
N ALA A 256 -0.89 -0.15 15.74
CA ALA A 256 -0.98 -0.20 14.29
C ALA A 256 -1.37 -1.63 13.85
N ILE A 257 -2.60 -1.79 13.37
CA ILE A 257 -3.19 -3.10 13.11
C ILE A 257 -3.32 -3.44 11.62
N ASP A 258 -3.36 -2.43 10.75
CA ASP A 258 -3.34 -2.62 9.30
C ASP A 258 -2.79 -1.36 8.62
N PHE A 259 -1.78 -1.47 7.77
CA PHE A 259 -1.07 -0.30 7.24
C PHE A 259 -0.34 -0.54 5.92
N THR A 260 -0.66 -1.65 5.24
CA THR A 260 -0.18 -1.95 3.90
C THR A 260 -1.34 -1.79 2.93
N ASN A 261 -1.92 -0.58 2.90
CA ASN A 261 -3.13 -0.23 2.13
C ASN A 261 -2.84 0.86 1.08
N PRO A 262 -1.99 0.57 0.07
CA PRO A 262 -1.47 1.54 -0.89
C PRO A 262 -2.46 2.08 -1.92
N ALA A 263 -3.74 1.69 -1.86
CA ALA A 263 -4.83 2.25 -2.63
C ALA A 263 -6.03 2.45 -1.71
N PRO A 264 -5.96 3.44 -0.80
CA PRO A 264 -6.99 3.63 0.22
C PRO A 264 -8.30 4.08 -0.41
N ASP A 265 -9.42 3.73 0.22
CA ASP A 265 -10.73 4.24 -0.16
C ASP A 265 -10.78 5.76 0.06
N MET A 266 -11.06 6.49 -1.02
CA MET A 266 -11.16 7.94 -1.06
C MET A 266 -12.49 8.39 -1.66
N ASP A 267 -13.49 7.51 -1.72
CA ASP A 267 -14.78 7.83 -2.30
C ASP A 267 -15.59 8.75 -1.38
N ILE A 268 -16.22 9.79 -1.95
CA ILE A 268 -17.00 10.78 -1.18
C ILE A 268 -18.12 10.14 -0.35
N TRP A 269 -18.73 9.04 -0.82
CA TRP A 269 -19.78 8.35 -0.08
C TRP A 269 -19.25 7.56 1.12
N SER A 270 -17.94 7.27 1.11
CA SER A 270 -17.25 6.61 2.20
C SER A 270 -16.71 7.61 3.20
N ILE A 271 -15.77 8.47 2.76
CA ILE A 271 -15.05 9.40 3.62
C ILE A 271 -15.80 10.70 3.87
N GLN A 272 -16.95 10.92 3.25
CA GLN A 272 -17.79 12.12 3.41
C GLN A 272 -17.12 13.41 2.91
N GLU A 273 -17.95 14.42 2.63
CA GLU A 273 -17.54 15.65 1.95
C GLU A 273 -16.40 16.39 2.67
N LYS A 274 -16.46 16.48 4.01
CA LYS A 274 -15.44 17.13 4.85
C LYS A 274 -14.03 16.61 4.58
N TYR A 275 -13.86 15.29 4.54
CA TYR A 275 -12.54 14.67 4.37
C TYR A 275 -12.19 14.51 2.89
N PHE A 276 -13.19 14.32 2.02
CA PHE A 276 -13.01 14.16 0.58
C PHE A 276 -12.23 15.31 -0.06
N HIS A 277 -12.62 16.56 0.21
CA HIS A 277 -11.95 17.72 -0.37
C HIS A 277 -10.50 17.84 0.08
N ILE A 278 -10.20 17.54 1.35
CA ILE A 278 -8.84 17.54 1.89
C ILE A 278 -7.97 16.53 1.13
N VAL A 279 -8.47 15.30 0.97
CA VAL A 279 -7.77 14.21 0.29
C VAL A 279 -7.50 14.54 -1.18
N VAL A 280 -8.51 15.08 -1.89
CA VAL A 280 -8.35 15.51 -3.29
C VAL A 280 -7.29 16.61 -3.40
N ASP A 281 -7.37 17.65 -2.58
CA ASP A 281 -6.43 18.78 -2.62
C ASP A 281 -5.00 18.34 -2.32
N TRP A 282 -4.82 17.46 -1.33
CA TRP A 282 -3.53 16.89 -1.01
C TRP A 282 -2.98 16.04 -2.16
N MET A 283 -3.81 15.20 -2.79
CA MET A 283 -3.34 14.38 -3.90
C MET A 283 -2.97 15.23 -5.11
N VAL A 284 -3.80 16.22 -5.46
CA VAL A 284 -3.52 17.17 -6.56
C VAL A 284 -2.21 17.90 -6.29
N SER A 285 -2.05 18.50 -5.10
CA SER A 285 -0.83 19.20 -4.72
C SER A 285 0.41 18.31 -4.81
N PHE A 286 0.30 17.06 -4.33
CA PHE A 286 1.41 16.11 -4.35
C PHE A 286 1.79 15.70 -5.78
N ALA A 287 0.82 15.25 -6.59
CA ALA A 287 1.05 14.80 -7.96
C ALA A 287 1.57 15.93 -8.86
N VAL A 288 1.02 17.15 -8.73
CA VAL A 288 1.48 18.34 -9.45
C VAL A 288 2.91 18.71 -9.04
N GLY A 289 3.24 18.63 -7.75
CA GLY A 289 4.60 18.85 -7.26
C GLY A 289 5.60 17.88 -7.90
N LEU A 290 5.27 16.59 -7.93
CA LEU A 290 6.06 15.56 -8.61
C LEU A 290 6.21 15.82 -10.11
N ALA A 291 5.13 16.27 -10.77
CA ALA A 291 5.15 16.55 -12.20
C ALA A 291 6.07 17.73 -12.55
N LYS A 292 6.07 18.78 -11.73
CA LYS A 292 6.89 19.99 -11.96
C LYS A 292 8.36 19.78 -11.60
N ASP A 293 8.67 18.93 -10.63
CA ASP A 293 10.04 18.60 -10.25
C ASP A 293 10.58 17.42 -11.09
N LYS A 294 11.21 17.73 -12.23
CA LYS A 294 11.77 16.71 -13.13
C LYS A 294 12.96 15.94 -12.57
N ALA A 295 13.64 16.48 -11.55
CA ALA A 295 14.78 15.81 -10.95
C ALA A 295 14.34 14.66 -10.03
N LYS A 296 13.14 14.78 -9.44
CA LYS A 296 12.62 13.79 -8.51
C LYS A 296 12.25 12.49 -9.23
N THR A 297 12.97 11.43 -8.91
CA THR A 297 12.63 10.07 -9.33
C THR A 297 12.34 9.23 -8.09
N MET A 298 11.49 8.21 -8.23
CA MET A 298 11.25 7.29 -7.12
C MET A 298 12.31 6.20 -7.01
N THR A 299 13.28 6.18 -7.92
CA THR A 299 14.07 4.99 -8.22
C THR A 299 15.46 5.00 -7.59
N GLU A 300 15.84 6.09 -6.91
CA GLU A 300 17.20 6.32 -6.36
C GLU A 300 17.67 5.22 -5.39
N THR A 301 16.75 4.52 -4.75
CA THR A 301 17.01 3.42 -3.82
C THR A 301 17.32 2.10 -4.53
N TYR A 302 17.00 1.97 -5.81
CA TYR A 302 17.16 0.71 -6.57
C TYR A 302 18.54 0.56 -7.19
N ARG A 303 19.10 -0.65 -7.08
CA ARG A 303 20.39 -1.01 -7.69
C ARG A 303 20.38 -0.79 -9.21
N TRP A 304 19.29 -1.17 -9.89
CA TRP A 304 19.17 -1.02 -11.34
C TRP A 304 19.11 0.45 -11.77
N ALA A 305 18.58 1.35 -10.93
CA ALA A 305 18.52 2.78 -11.25
C ALA A 305 19.92 3.42 -11.23
N LYS A 306 20.82 2.91 -10.38
CA LYS A 306 22.21 3.37 -10.33
C LYS A 306 23.07 2.82 -11.46
N LEU A 307 22.75 1.63 -11.97
CA LEU A 307 23.59 0.90 -12.94
C LEU A 307 23.09 0.96 -14.38
N GLY A 308 21.78 0.88 -14.59
CA GLY A 308 21.13 1.01 -15.89
C GLY A 308 20.43 2.36 -16.06
N GLY A 309 19.83 2.85 -14.98
CA GLY A 309 19.20 4.17 -14.86
C GLY A 309 18.07 4.47 -15.85
N PRO A 310 17.33 5.56 -15.62
CA PRO A 310 16.57 6.21 -16.68
C PRO A 310 17.55 6.99 -17.57
N GLN A 311 18.45 6.29 -18.26
CA GLN A 311 19.38 6.89 -19.21
C GLN A 311 18.84 6.76 -20.64
N GLU A 312 19.36 7.56 -21.56
CA GLU A 312 19.12 7.33 -22.99
C GLU A 312 19.50 5.88 -23.33
N ASP A 313 18.58 5.18 -24.02
CA ASP A 313 18.78 3.78 -24.40
C ASP A 313 20.15 3.61 -25.08
N PRO A 314 21.09 2.87 -24.48
CA PRO A 314 22.44 2.71 -25.02
C PRO A 314 22.45 1.94 -26.35
N LEU A 315 21.35 1.26 -26.67
CA LEU A 315 21.13 0.54 -27.93
C LEU A 315 20.28 1.36 -28.91
N SER A 316 19.93 2.60 -28.58
CA SER A 316 19.38 3.53 -29.56
C SER A 316 20.48 3.85 -30.57
N SER A 317 20.37 3.25 -31.76
CA SER A 317 21.20 3.68 -32.87
C SER A 317 20.93 5.17 -33.07
N LYS A 318 21.95 6.01 -32.85
CA LYS A 318 21.97 7.33 -33.46
C LYS A 318 21.87 7.06 -34.95
N SER A 319 20.68 7.19 -35.51
CA SER A 319 20.48 7.17 -36.96
C SER A 319 21.24 8.37 -37.49
N GLY A 320 22.52 8.13 -37.79
CA GLY A 320 23.38 9.06 -38.46
C GLY A 320 22.69 9.44 -39.75
N ARG A 321 22.20 10.67 -39.80
CA ARG A 321 22.17 11.42 -41.05
C ARG A 321 23.59 11.48 -41.58
N ALA A 322 24.02 10.44 -42.30
CA ALA A 322 25.00 10.57 -43.35
C ALA A 322 24.26 11.12 -44.57
N GLY A 323 23.86 12.39 -44.49
CA GLY A 323 23.72 13.22 -45.67
C GLY A 323 25.13 13.55 -46.13
N GLY A 324 25.60 12.84 -47.15
CA GLY A 324 26.91 13.08 -47.76
C GLY A 324 26.80 12.84 -49.26
N ASN A 325 26.69 13.95 -49.99
CA ASN A 325 26.78 14.08 -51.45
C ASN A 325 27.47 12.92 -52.17
N ARG A 326 26.77 12.34 -53.15
CA ARG A 326 27.16 12.33 -54.58
C ARG A 326 25.97 11.88 -55.42
#